data_AF-A0A3P8KSI6-F1
#
_entry.id   AF-A0A3P8KSI6-F1
#
_cell.length_a   1.000
_cell.length_b   1.000
_cell.length_c   1.000
_cell.angle_alpha   90.00
_cell.angle_beta   90.00
_cell.angle_gamma   90.00
#
_symmetry.space_group_name_H-M   'P 1'
#
loop_
_entity.id
_entity.type
_entity.pdbx_description
1 polymer ?
#
loop_
_entity_poly.entity_id
_entity_poly.type
_entity_poly.pdbx_seq_one_letter_code
_entity_poly.pdbx_strand_id
1 'polypeptide(L)'
;MIPFNAPPVVGTELDYMQSAMGSGKLCGDGGFTRRCQQWIEQRFGTVKALLTPSCTASLEMAALLLDIQPGDEVIMPSYTFVSTANAFVLRGAKIIFVDIRRDTMNIDETLIEAAITEKTRAIVPVHYAGVACEMDTIMAIASRHNLFVVEDAAQGVMSTYKGRALGTIGHIGCFSFHETQKLYRRRRRRGDADQRSPAGRARGNHS
;
A
#
# COMPACT_ATOMS: atom_id res chain seq x y z
N MET A 1 5.53 34.86 5.00
CA MET A 1 4.62 33.70 5.24
C MET A 1 5.48 32.45 5.17
N ILE A 2 5.44 31.56 6.16
CA ILE A 2 6.10 30.25 6.08
C ILE A 2 5.00 29.22 5.78
N PRO A 3 5.03 28.50 4.65
CA PRO A 3 4.03 27.49 4.33
C PRO A 3 4.27 26.20 5.14
N PHE A 4 3.21 25.41 5.35
CA PHE A 4 3.30 24.11 6.01
C PHE A 4 4.00 23.03 5.15
N ASN A 5 3.79 23.07 3.83
CA ASN A 5 4.42 22.19 2.85
C ASN A 5 4.99 23.00 1.69
N ALA A 6 6.06 22.48 1.08
CA ALA A 6 6.52 22.88 -0.24
C ALA A 6 6.93 21.59 -1.00
N PRO A 7 6.47 21.39 -2.25
CA PRO A 7 6.87 20.22 -3.03
C PRO A 7 8.41 20.15 -3.17
N PRO A 8 9.03 18.96 -3.05
CA PRO A 8 10.46 18.82 -3.25
C PRO A 8 10.83 19.08 -4.72
N VAL A 9 11.76 20.00 -4.95
CA VAL A 9 12.35 20.30 -6.26
C VAL A 9 13.84 20.00 -6.20
N VAL A 10 14.29 19.05 -7.03
CA VAL A 10 15.68 18.57 -7.12
C VAL A 10 16.46 19.35 -8.19
N GLY A 11 15.77 19.88 -9.21
CA GLY A 11 16.33 20.69 -10.29
C GLY A 11 16.48 19.94 -11.63
N THR A 12 16.32 18.61 -11.64
CA THR A 12 16.45 17.76 -12.85
C THR A 12 15.10 17.34 -13.44
N GLU A 13 13.97 17.76 -12.85
CA GLU A 13 12.63 17.34 -13.25
C GLU A 13 12.30 17.78 -14.69
N LEU A 14 12.67 19.01 -15.06
CA LEU A 14 12.45 19.55 -16.40
C LEU A 14 13.18 18.72 -17.46
N ASP A 15 14.45 18.36 -17.21
CA ASP A 15 15.26 17.55 -18.14
C ASP A 15 14.65 16.16 -18.34
N TYR A 16 14.17 15.51 -17.27
CA TYR A 16 13.50 14.22 -17.38
C TYR A 16 12.14 14.30 -18.08
N MET A 17 11.37 15.37 -17.87
CA MET A 17 10.13 15.60 -18.63
C MET A 17 10.40 15.88 -20.11
N GLN A 18 11.42 16.67 -20.45
CA GLN A 18 11.86 16.89 -21.83
C GLN A 18 12.33 15.59 -22.49
N SER A 19 13.12 14.77 -21.77
CA SER A 19 13.54 13.44 -22.22
C SER A 19 12.34 12.50 -22.44
N ALA A 20 11.32 12.55 -21.58
CA ALA A 20 10.08 11.78 -21.76
C ALA A 20 9.30 12.24 -23.01
N MET A 21 9.14 13.54 -23.22
CA MET A 21 8.49 14.11 -24.41
C MET A 21 9.25 13.74 -25.70
N GLY A 22 10.58 13.88 -25.70
CA GLY A 22 11.44 13.50 -26.83
C GLY A 22 11.41 12.01 -27.16
N SER A 23 11.00 11.14 -26.23
CA SER A 23 10.82 9.70 -26.49
C SER A 23 9.54 9.33 -27.26
N GLY A 24 8.60 10.28 -27.41
CA GLY A 24 7.31 10.06 -28.06
C GLY A 24 6.34 9.11 -27.32
N LYS A 25 6.64 8.71 -26.07
CA LYS A 25 5.83 7.76 -25.28
C LYS A 25 5.54 8.28 -23.88
N LEU A 26 4.42 9.01 -23.76
CA LEU A 26 3.95 9.65 -22.52
C LEU A 26 2.86 8.89 -21.77
N CYS A 27 2.34 7.79 -22.35
CA CYS A 27 1.34 6.94 -21.69
C CYS A 27 1.95 6.06 -20.59
N GLY A 28 1.08 5.34 -19.85
CA GLY A 28 1.47 4.36 -18.84
C GLY A 28 2.41 3.27 -19.38
N ASP A 29 3.11 2.59 -18.46
CA ASP A 29 4.15 1.59 -18.77
C ASP A 29 5.31 2.08 -19.66
N GLY A 30 5.47 3.40 -19.82
CA GLY A 30 6.57 4.05 -20.54
C GLY A 30 7.97 3.82 -19.94
N GLY A 31 8.99 4.42 -20.56
CA GLY A 31 10.39 4.24 -20.16
C GLY A 31 10.67 4.63 -18.71
N PHE A 32 10.16 5.79 -18.27
CA PHE A 32 10.30 6.28 -16.91
C PHE A 32 9.50 5.45 -15.89
N THR A 33 8.29 4.99 -16.23
CA THR A 33 7.52 4.04 -15.41
C THR A 33 8.33 2.80 -15.08
N ARG A 34 8.99 2.19 -16.08
CA ARG A 34 9.84 1.01 -15.88
C ARG A 34 11.07 1.33 -15.02
N ARG A 35 11.76 2.45 -15.27
CA ARG A 35 12.92 2.89 -14.45
C ARG A 35 12.55 3.06 -12.98
N CYS A 36 11.44 3.73 -12.68
CA CYS A 36 10.96 3.90 -11.31
C CYS A 36 10.66 2.53 -10.67
N GLN A 37 9.84 1.70 -11.31
CA GLN A 37 9.47 0.37 -10.78
C GLN A 37 10.69 -0.52 -10.51
N GLN A 38 11.69 -0.50 -11.40
CA GLN A 38 12.95 -1.22 -11.21
C GLN A 38 13.77 -0.69 -10.03
N TRP A 39 13.91 0.63 -9.90
CA TRP A 39 14.61 1.24 -8.76
C TRP A 39 13.96 0.86 -7.43
N ILE A 40 12.63 0.83 -7.39
CA ILE A 40 11.86 0.41 -6.21
C ILE A 40 12.10 -1.07 -5.90
N GLU A 41 11.98 -1.94 -6.90
CA GLU A 41 12.19 -3.38 -6.78
C GLU A 41 13.56 -3.69 -6.19
N GLN A 42 14.60 -3.00 -6.69
CA GLN A 42 15.98 -3.10 -6.21
C GLN A 42 16.17 -2.48 -4.82
N ARG A 43 15.68 -1.25 -4.59
CA ARG A 43 15.95 -0.47 -3.37
C ARG A 43 15.20 -0.98 -2.15
N PHE A 44 13.96 -1.43 -2.32
CA PHE A 44 13.08 -1.88 -1.24
C PHE A 44 12.93 -3.40 -1.17
N GLY A 45 13.48 -4.17 -2.11
CA GLY A 45 13.38 -5.64 -2.10
C GLY A 45 11.95 -6.14 -2.36
N THR A 46 11.21 -5.46 -3.24
CA THR A 46 9.88 -5.93 -3.67
C THR A 46 9.97 -6.81 -4.91
N VAL A 47 9.08 -7.82 -4.95
CA VAL A 47 8.92 -8.71 -6.11
C VAL A 47 8.36 -7.95 -7.32
N LYS A 48 7.47 -6.99 -7.08
CA LYS A 48 6.95 -6.10 -8.10
C LYS A 48 6.49 -4.77 -7.50
N ALA A 49 6.81 -3.69 -8.18
CA ALA A 49 6.25 -2.37 -8.03
C ALA A 49 5.36 -2.06 -9.24
N LEU A 50 4.22 -1.40 -9.01
CA LEU A 50 3.37 -0.87 -10.08
C LEU A 50 3.13 0.61 -9.80
N LEU A 51 3.19 1.46 -10.83
CA LEU A 51 2.76 2.86 -10.70
C LEU A 51 1.25 2.98 -10.90
N THR A 52 0.61 3.75 -10.03
CA THR A 52 -0.82 4.05 -10.00
C THR A 52 -1.02 5.57 -9.98
N PRO A 53 -2.22 6.09 -10.31
CA PRO A 53 -2.48 7.53 -10.26
C PRO A 53 -2.43 8.14 -8.85
N SER A 54 -2.68 7.36 -7.79
CA SER A 54 -2.71 7.82 -6.40
C SER A 54 -2.62 6.64 -5.40
N CYS A 55 -2.38 6.91 -4.10
CA CYS A 55 -2.53 5.86 -3.07
C CYS A 55 -3.98 5.35 -2.99
N THR A 56 -4.97 6.21 -3.20
CA THR A 56 -6.39 5.82 -3.24
C THR A 56 -6.62 4.72 -4.28
N ALA A 57 -6.15 4.92 -5.51
CA ALA A 57 -6.20 3.89 -6.57
C ALA A 57 -5.36 2.64 -6.21
N SER A 58 -4.27 2.80 -5.46
CA SER A 58 -3.43 1.69 -4.97
C SER A 58 -4.16 0.82 -3.95
N LEU A 59 -4.88 1.44 -3.01
CA LEU A 59 -5.69 0.78 -1.99
C LEU A 59 -6.95 0.13 -2.60
N GLU A 60 -7.62 0.80 -3.55
CA GLU A 60 -8.73 0.21 -4.32
C GLU A 60 -8.27 -1.02 -5.11
N MET A 61 -7.10 -0.92 -5.78
CA MET A 61 -6.47 -2.06 -6.44
C MET A 61 -6.08 -3.17 -5.46
N ALA A 62 -5.66 -2.83 -4.23
CA ALA A 62 -5.40 -3.81 -3.17
C ALA A 62 -6.68 -4.57 -2.80
N ALA A 63 -7.77 -3.87 -2.49
CA ALA A 63 -9.06 -4.47 -2.13
C ALA A 63 -9.62 -5.35 -3.26
N LEU A 64 -9.47 -4.91 -4.52
CA LEU A 64 -9.86 -5.71 -5.69
C LEU A 64 -8.99 -6.97 -5.87
N LEU A 65 -7.68 -6.89 -5.60
CA LEU A 65 -6.76 -8.02 -5.75
C LEU A 65 -6.83 -9.05 -4.63
N LEU A 66 -7.35 -8.65 -3.46
CA LEU A 66 -7.73 -9.56 -2.37
C LEU A 66 -9.13 -10.16 -2.55
N ASP A 67 -9.83 -9.81 -3.63
CA ASP A 67 -11.18 -10.26 -3.98
C ASP A 67 -12.19 -10.02 -2.83
N ILE A 68 -12.09 -8.85 -2.17
CA ILE A 68 -12.96 -8.44 -1.07
C ILE A 68 -14.42 -8.39 -1.55
N GLN A 69 -15.31 -9.06 -0.81
CA GLN A 69 -16.73 -9.20 -1.10
C GLN A 69 -17.60 -8.34 -0.16
N PRO A 70 -18.87 -8.05 -0.55
CA PRO A 70 -19.84 -7.44 0.34
C PRO A 70 -20.01 -8.20 1.65
N GLY A 71 -19.86 -7.50 2.78
CA GLY A 71 -19.99 -8.08 4.11
C GLY A 71 -18.72 -8.71 4.71
N ASP A 72 -17.61 -8.76 3.96
CA ASP A 72 -16.29 -9.03 4.54
C ASP A 72 -15.88 -7.90 5.50
N GLU A 73 -15.11 -8.23 6.53
CA GLU A 73 -14.64 -7.27 7.53
C GLU A 73 -13.15 -6.92 7.34
N VAL A 74 -12.83 -5.64 7.45
CA VAL A 74 -11.47 -5.10 7.29
C VAL A 74 -11.10 -4.25 8.50
N ILE A 75 -10.05 -4.65 9.21
CA ILE A 75 -9.55 -3.98 10.41
C ILE A 75 -8.59 -2.86 10.03
N MET A 76 -8.77 -1.65 10.56
CA MET A 76 -7.89 -0.50 10.34
C MET A 76 -7.99 0.52 11.49
N PRO A 77 -7.02 1.44 11.68
CA PRO A 77 -7.19 2.52 12.65
C PRO A 77 -8.29 3.50 12.22
N SER A 78 -9.01 4.06 13.18
CA SER A 78 -9.92 5.20 12.93
C SER A 78 -9.17 6.49 12.60
N TYR A 79 -7.98 6.65 13.16
CA TYR A 79 -7.07 7.76 12.89
C TYR A 79 -6.24 7.49 11.63
N THR A 80 -6.86 7.75 10.47
CA THR A 80 -6.21 7.64 9.15
C THR A 80 -6.82 8.61 8.15
N PHE A 81 -6.26 8.66 6.93
CA PHE A 81 -6.87 9.37 5.81
C PHE A 81 -8.06 8.58 5.24
N VAL A 82 -9.12 9.29 4.84
CA VAL A 82 -10.40 8.67 4.42
C VAL A 82 -10.28 7.63 3.29
N SER A 83 -9.28 7.76 2.42
CA SER A 83 -9.01 6.78 1.35
C SER A 83 -8.69 5.38 1.86
N THR A 84 -8.11 5.22 3.05
CA THR A 84 -7.82 3.91 3.66
C THR A 84 -9.12 3.12 3.87
N ALA A 85 -10.21 3.78 4.32
CA ALA A 85 -11.51 3.16 4.50
C ALA A 85 -12.27 3.02 3.17
N ASN A 86 -12.35 4.10 2.38
CA ASN A 86 -13.13 4.15 1.14
C ASN A 86 -12.77 3.02 0.16
N ALA A 87 -11.48 2.70 0.04
CA ALA A 87 -11.00 1.65 -0.86
C ALA A 87 -11.65 0.27 -0.63
N PHE A 88 -11.99 -0.06 0.62
CA PHE A 88 -12.63 -1.33 0.98
C PHE A 88 -14.16 -1.20 1.04
N VAL A 89 -14.69 -0.04 1.47
CA VAL A 89 -16.14 0.26 1.43
C VAL A 89 -16.67 0.20 -0.01
N LEU A 90 -15.89 0.67 -1.00
CA LEU A 90 -16.22 0.56 -2.44
C LEU A 90 -16.31 -0.90 -2.94
N ARG A 91 -15.83 -1.88 -2.17
CA ARG A 91 -15.99 -3.32 -2.42
C ARG A 91 -17.14 -3.95 -1.62
N GLY A 92 -17.84 -3.17 -0.81
CA GLY A 92 -18.90 -3.61 0.09
C GLY A 92 -18.42 -4.11 1.46
N ALA A 93 -17.14 -3.91 1.81
CA ALA A 93 -16.62 -4.33 3.10
C ALA A 93 -17.18 -3.49 4.26
N LYS A 94 -17.35 -4.13 5.42
CA LYS A 94 -17.60 -3.48 6.69
C LYS A 94 -16.26 -3.14 7.35
N ILE A 95 -16.05 -1.87 7.70
CA ILE A 95 -14.83 -1.43 8.38
C ILE A 95 -14.95 -1.68 9.88
N ILE A 96 -13.93 -2.31 10.45
CA ILE A 96 -13.80 -2.54 11.89
C ILE A 96 -12.67 -1.65 12.39
N PHE A 97 -13.03 -0.57 13.09
CA PHE A 97 -12.04 0.34 13.64
C PHE A 97 -11.42 -0.21 14.92
N VAL A 98 -10.10 -0.15 15.00
CA VAL A 98 -9.31 -0.41 16.20
C VAL A 98 -8.64 0.90 16.62
N ASP A 99 -8.44 1.08 17.92
CA ASP A 99 -7.85 2.31 18.46
C ASP A 99 -6.34 2.40 18.19
N ILE A 100 -5.77 3.57 18.43
CA ILE A 100 -4.35 3.87 18.21
C ILE A 100 -3.56 3.93 19.53
N ARG A 101 -2.26 3.66 19.43
CA ARG A 101 -1.34 3.94 20.52
C ARG A 101 -1.02 5.42 20.60
N ARG A 102 -1.11 6.00 21.80
CA ARG A 102 -0.83 7.42 22.07
C ARG A 102 0.61 7.86 21.76
N ASP A 103 1.56 6.93 21.74
CA ASP A 103 3.00 7.19 21.56
C ASP A 103 3.39 7.44 20.08
N THR A 104 2.65 6.85 19.15
CA THR A 104 3.01 6.74 17.73
C THR A 104 1.86 7.11 16.79
N MET A 105 0.63 7.18 17.30
CA MET A 105 -0.61 7.37 16.54
C MET A 105 -0.90 6.26 15.50
N ASN A 106 -0.14 5.16 15.57
CA ASN A 106 -0.36 3.95 14.80
C ASN A 106 -1.41 3.05 15.49
N ILE A 107 -2.06 2.17 14.73
CA ILE A 107 -3.00 1.16 15.27
C ILE A 107 -2.36 0.37 16.42
N ASP A 108 -3.09 0.19 17.52
CA ASP A 108 -2.63 -0.61 18.65
C ASP A 108 -2.67 -2.10 18.31
N GLU A 109 -1.48 -2.70 18.12
CA GLU A 109 -1.34 -4.10 17.77
C GLU A 109 -1.93 -5.07 18.80
N THR A 110 -2.08 -4.65 20.06
CA THR A 110 -2.63 -5.48 21.14
C THR A 110 -4.15 -5.60 21.09
N LEU A 111 -4.82 -4.63 20.45
CA LEU A 111 -6.28 -4.58 20.34
C LEU A 111 -6.82 -5.29 19.07
N ILE A 112 -5.95 -5.56 18.08
CA ILE A 112 -6.35 -6.14 16.79
C ILE A 112 -6.99 -7.52 16.95
N GLU A 113 -6.41 -8.41 17.75
CA GLU A 113 -6.86 -9.81 17.83
C GLU A 113 -8.26 -9.96 18.43
N ALA A 114 -8.67 -9.03 19.31
CA ALA A 114 -10.02 -8.97 19.87
C ALA A 114 -11.08 -8.45 18.88
N ALA A 115 -10.66 -7.80 17.79
CA ALA A 115 -11.54 -7.26 16.74
C ALA A 115 -11.74 -8.24 15.56
N ILE A 116 -11.11 -9.42 15.60
CA ILE A 116 -11.21 -10.44 14.54
C ILE A 116 -12.51 -11.24 14.69
N THR A 117 -13.19 -11.46 13.56
CA THR A 117 -14.36 -12.33 13.43
C THR A 117 -14.16 -13.33 12.27
N GLU A 118 -15.08 -14.28 12.12
CA GLU A 118 -15.16 -15.17 10.94
C GLU A 118 -15.27 -14.42 9.59
N LYS A 119 -15.69 -13.14 9.60
CA LYS A 119 -15.82 -12.29 8.42
C LYS A 119 -14.57 -11.49 8.12
N THR A 120 -13.61 -11.41 9.05
CA THR A 120 -12.38 -10.64 8.81
C THR A 120 -11.58 -11.24 7.66
N ARG A 121 -11.07 -10.38 6.76
CA ARG A 121 -10.21 -10.77 5.62
C ARG A 121 -8.86 -10.10 5.63
N ALA A 122 -8.79 -8.85 6.09
CA ALA A 122 -7.58 -8.05 6.02
C ALA A 122 -7.42 -7.14 7.24
N ILE A 123 -6.16 -6.86 7.57
CA ILE A 123 -5.74 -5.80 8.48
C ILE A 123 -4.99 -4.75 7.65
N VAL A 124 -5.28 -3.47 7.88
CA VAL A 124 -4.70 -2.33 7.15
C VAL A 124 -3.95 -1.44 8.13
N PRO A 125 -2.70 -1.79 8.50
CA PRO A 125 -1.85 -0.90 9.29
C PRO A 125 -1.49 0.35 8.47
N VAL A 126 -1.55 1.51 9.13
CA VAL A 126 -1.23 2.81 8.55
C VAL A 126 0.05 3.30 9.23
N HIS A 127 1.10 3.59 8.46
CA HIS A 127 2.40 4.00 9.00
C HIS A 127 2.46 5.53 9.15
N TYR A 128 1.86 6.03 10.23
CA TYR A 128 1.69 7.46 10.50
C TYR A 128 3.03 8.18 10.69
N ALA A 129 3.15 9.38 10.12
CA ALA A 129 4.37 10.20 10.09
C ALA A 129 5.63 9.46 9.57
N GLY A 130 5.45 8.37 8.83
CA GLY A 130 6.53 7.49 8.39
C GLY A 130 7.11 6.59 9.48
N VAL A 131 6.51 6.57 10.67
CA VAL A 131 6.82 5.65 11.77
C VAL A 131 6.09 4.33 11.53
N ALA A 132 6.82 3.22 11.63
CA ALA A 132 6.27 1.89 11.45
C ALA A 132 5.25 1.51 12.55
N CYS A 133 4.18 0.79 12.19
CA CYS A 133 3.44 -0.03 13.15
C CYS A 133 4.33 -1.19 13.67
N GLU A 134 3.93 -1.88 14.75
CA GLU A 134 4.66 -3.06 15.24
C GLU A 134 4.39 -4.29 14.36
N MET A 135 5.04 -4.30 13.19
CA MET A 135 4.68 -5.17 12.09
C MET A 135 4.94 -6.66 12.33
N ASP A 136 5.89 -7.05 13.18
CA ASP A 136 6.08 -8.47 13.52
C ASP A 136 4.86 -9.01 14.28
N THR A 137 4.31 -8.25 15.24
CA THR A 137 3.08 -8.61 15.97
C THR A 137 1.88 -8.67 15.03
N ILE A 138 1.68 -7.66 14.20
CA ILE A 138 0.56 -7.59 13.24
C ILE A 138 0.64 -8.74 12.23
N MET A 139 1.82 -9.05 11.69
CA MET A 139 2.02 -10.17 10.77
C MET A 139 1.85 -11.53 11.47
N ALA A 140 2.22 -11.66 12.74
CA ALA A 140 1.99 -12.88 13.51
C ALA A 140 0.49 -13.12 13.77
N ILE A 141 -0.27 -12.08 14.14
CA ILE A 141 -1.74 -12.13 14.28
C ILE A 141 -2.36 -12.53 12.94
N ALA A 142 -2.03 -11.82 11.85
CA ALA A 142 -2.57 -12.12 10.53
C ALA A 142 -2.27 -13.55 10.07
N SER A 143 -1.07 -14.07 10.38
CA SER A 143 -0.69 -15.45 10.05
C SER A 143 -1.46 -16.50 10.87
N ARG A 144 -1.79 -16.24 12.14
CA ARG A 144 -2.61 -17.15 12.97
C ARG A 144 -4.05 -17.24 12.42
N HIS A 145 -4.61 -16.09 12.05
CA HIS A 145 -6.01 -15.97 11.63
C HIS A 145 -6.22 -16.06 10.11
N ASN A 146 -5.21 -16.49 9.36
CA ASN A 146 -5.28 -16.65 7.89
C ASN A 146 -5.64 -15.35 7.13
N LEU A 147 -5.35 -14.18 7.70
CA LEU A 147 -5.71 -12.86 7.16
C LEU A 147 -4.64 -12.29 6.21
N PHE A 148 -5.08 -11.36 5.35
CA PHE A 148 -4.19 -10.50 4.58
C PHE A 148 -3.75 -9.27 5.38
N VAL A 149 -2.66 -8.64 4.93
CA VAL A 149 -2.15 -7.38 5.50
C VAL A 149 -1.84 -6.44 4.35
N VAL A 150 -2.47 -5.27 4.34
CA VAL A 150 -2.26 -4.21 3.36
C VAL A 150 -1.64 -3.03 4.07
N GLU A 151 -0.35 -2.77 3.87
CA GLU A 151 0.30 -1.61 4.47
C GLU A 151 -0.15 -0.34 3.77
N ASP A 152 -0.83 0.57 4.47
CA ASP A 152 -0.94 1.97 4.04
C ASP A 152 0.32 2.71 4.49
N ALA A 153 1.34 2.59 3.64
CA ALA A 153 2.63 3.22 3.77
C ALA A 153 2.69 4.58 3.04
N ALA A 154 1.57 5.28 2.83
CA ALA A 154 1.53 6.64 2.25
C ALA A 154 2.72 7.49 2.71
N GLN A 155 2.85 7.66 4.02
CA GLN A 155 3.85 8.52 4.64
C GLN A 155 5.21 7.80 4.90
N GLY A 156 5.32 6.51 4.56
CA GLY A 156 6.43 5.61 4.95
C GLY A 156 7.51 5.38 3.90
N VAL A 157 7.63 6.25 2.90
CA VAL A 157 8.58 6.06 1.79
C VAL A 157 10.00 6.30 2.28
N MET A 158 10.92 5.37 1.99
CA MET A 158 12.28 5.29 2.57
C MET A 158 12.34 4.93 4.06
N SER A 159 11.23 4.94 4.80
CA SER A 159 11.18 4.43 6.18
C SER A 159 11.42 2.92 6.22
N THR A 160 11.91 2.43 7.36
CA THR A 160 12.15 1.01 7.59
C THR A 160 11.66 0.55 8.96
N TYR A 161 11.32 -0.73 9.06
CA TYR A 161 11.08 -1.46 10.29
C TYR A 161 12.05 -2.63 10.34
N LYS A 162 12.91 -2.67 11.36
CA LYS A 162 13.95 -3.71 11.55
C LYS A 162 14.77 -3.99 10.26
N GLY A 163 15.15 -2.91 9.56
CA GLY A 163 15.92 -2.96 8.30
C GLY A 163 15.13 -3.28 7.02
N ARG A 164 13.83 -3.56 7.12
CA ARG A 164 12.94 -3.81 5.97
C ARG A 164 12.19 -2.54 5.60
N ALA A 165 12.13 -2.17 4.33
CA ALA A 165 11.38 -0.98 3.89
C ALA A 165 9.88 -1.09 4.22
N LEU A 166 9.23 0.00 4.60
CA LEU A 166 7.76 0.00 4.75
C LEU A 166 7.08 -0.21 3.39
N GLY A 167 5.86 -0.76 3.40
CA GLY A 167 5.18 -1.21 2.18
C GLY A 167 5.80 -2.48 1.56
N THR A 168 6.70 -3.18 2.28
CA THR A 168 7.34 -4.43 1.85
C THR A 168 7.19 -5.60 2.81
N ILE A 169 6.46 -5.39 3.89
CA ILE A 169 6.38 -6.29 5.03
C ILE A 169 5.17 -7.22 4.91
N GLY A 170 4.02 -6.62 4.60
CA GLY A 170 2.73 -7.27 4.40
C GLY A 170 2.59 -8.00 3.06
N HIS A 171 1.34 -8.27 2.72
CA HIS A 171 0.95 -8.95 1.48
C HIS A 171 0.87 -7.98 0.29
N ILE A 172 0.41 -6.76 0.56
CA ILE A 172 0.32 -5.63 -0.37
C ILE A 172 0.80 -4.38 0.37
N GLY A 173 1.44 -3.45 -0.33
CA GLY A 173 1.85 -2.16 0.23
C GLY A 173 1.42 -1.02 -0.69
N CYS A 174 0.88 0.04 -0.11
CA CYS A 174 0.39 1.22 -0.79
C CYS A 174 1.10 2.47 -0.26
N PHE A 175 1.30 3.47 -1.10
CA PHE A 175 2.01 4.70 -0.80
C PHE A 175 1.48 5.83 -1.78
N SER A 176 1.71 7.16 -1.63
CA SER A 176 0.97 8.22 -2.39
C SER A 176 1.74 9.28 -3.22
N PHE A 177 2.01 9.14 -4.53
CA PHE A 177 2.86 10.13 -5.28
C PHE A 177 2.27 11.56 -5.49
N HIS A 178 1.26 11.95 -4.70
CA HIS A 178 0.93 13.36 -4.44
C HIS A 178 2.20 14.15 -4.04
N GLU A 179 2.14 15.48 -4.06
CA GLU A 179 3.21 16.34 -3.50
C GLU A 179 3.58 16.04 -2.03
N THR A 180 2.85 15.13 -1.38
CA THR A 180 3.02 14.60 0.00
C THR A 180 3.33 13.07 0.13
N GLN A 181 3.72 12.36 -0.96
CA GLN A 181 4.52 11.07 -1.03
C GLN A 181 3.90 9.63 -0.91
N LYS A 182 4.39 8.49 -1.51
CA LYS A 182 4.78 8.03 -2.91
C LYS A 182 4.69 6.45 -3.15
N LEU A 183 3.81 5.77 -4.00
CA LEU A 183 3.90 4.33 -4.61
C LEU A 183 2.87 3.10 -4.39
N TYR A 184 3.03 1.87 -5.00
CA TYR A 184 2.34 0.56 -4.72
C TYR A 184 3.22 -0.74 -4.89
N ARG A 185 2.90 -1.85 -4.17
CA ARG A 185 3.52 -3.22 -4.18
C ARG A 185 2.49 -4.39 -4.09
N ARG A 186 2.82 -5.57 -4.65
CA ARG A 186 2.25 -6.91 -4.27
C ARG A 186 3.30 -7.97 -3.83
N ARG A 187 2.91 -8.95 -3.00
CA ARG A 187 3.65 -10.20 -2.67
C ARG A 187 2.76 -11.45 -2.89
N ARG A 188 3.34 -12.62 -3.20
CA ARG A 188 2.64 -13.93 -3.17
C ARG A 188 2.65 -14.52 -1.76
N ARG A 189 1.59 -15.23 -1.39
CA ARG A 189 1.47 -16.03 -0.17
C ARG A 189 2.39 -17.26 -0.25
N ARG A 190 2.99 -17.71 0.86
CA ARG A 190 3.53 -19.07 0.96
C ARG A 190 2.35 -19.98 1.29
N GLY A 191 1.89 -20.80 0.34
CA GLY A 191 0.79 -21.74 0.54
C GLY A 191 0.01 -22.09 -0.73
N ASP A 192 -0.17 -21.12 -1.65
CA ASP A 192 -0.98 -21.33 -2.87
C ASP A 192 -0.22 -22.14 -3.93
N ALA A 193 -0.20 -23.46 -3.74
CA ALA A 193 -0.15 -24.39 -4.86
C ALA A 193 -1.57 -24.53 -5.43
N ASP A 194 -1.69 -24.28 -6.73
CA ASP A 194 -2.88 -24.50 -7.55
C ASP A 194 -4.14 -23.66 -7.25
N GLN A 195 -4.10 -22.38 -7.67
CA GLN A 195 -5.24 -21.75 -8.37
C GLN A 195 -4.77 -20.50 -9.17
N ARG A 196 -5.56 -20.12 -10.19
CA ARG A 196 -5.16 -19.22 -11.30
C ARG A 196 -4.49 -17.93 -10.83
N SER A 197 -3.24 -17.72 -11.22
CA SER A 197 -2.39 -16.63 -10.74
C SER A 197 -3.00 -15.24 -11.02
N PRO A 198 -3.36 -14.42 -9.99
CA PRO A 198 -4.01 -13.13 -10.23
C PRO A 198 -3.04 -12.03 -10.72
N ALA A 199 -1.82 -12.38 -11.15
CA ALA A 199 -0.98 -11.49 -11.95
C ALA A 199 -1.56 -11.28 -13.37
N GLY A 200 -2.33 -12.26 -13.88
CA GLY A 200 -3.14 -12.10 -15.10
C GLY A 200 -4.32 -11.13 -14.92
N ARG A 201 -4.98 -11.13 -13.75
CA ARG A 201 -6.08 -10.19 -13.46
C ARG A 201 -5.63 -8.71 -13.47
N ALA A 202 -4.37 -8.43 -13.14
CA ALA A 202 -3.82 -7.06 -13.09
C ALA A 202 -3.35 -6.50 -14.46
N ARG A 203 -3.44 -7.29 -15.55
CA ARG A 203 -3.00 -6.91 -16.92
C ARG A 203 -4.12 -7.10 -17.96
N GLY A 204 -5.36 -6.84 -17.58
CA GLY A 204 -6.53 -7.04 -18.44
C GLY A 204 -6.64 -6.01 -19.57
N ASN A 205 -6.48 -6.48 -20.81
CA ASN A 205 -6.92 -5.89 -22.09
C ASN A 205 -6.59 -4.41 -22.36
N HIS A 206 -5.46 -4.18 -23.02
CA HIS A 206 -5.40 -3.30 -24.20
C HIS A 206 -4.86 -4.14 -25.37
N SER A 207 -5.78 -4.52 -26.26
CA SER A 207 -5.53 -5.06 -27.59
C SER A 207 -6.14 -4.09 -28.59
#